data_AF-A0A535NFZ5-F1
#
_entry.id   AF-A0A535NFZ5-F1
#
_cell.length_a   1.000
_cell.length_b   1.000
_cell.length_c   1.000
_cell.angle_alpha   90.00
_cell.angle_beta   90.00
_cell.angle_gamma   90.00
#
_symmetry.space_group_name_H-M   'P 1'
#
loop_
_entity.id
_entity.type
_entity.pdbx_description
1 polymer ?
#
loop_
_entity_poly.entity_id
_entity_poly.type
_entity_poly.pdbx_seq_one_letter_code
_entity_poly.pdbx_strand_id
1 'polypeptide(L)'
;MPASETELEQFRAEKDHVFAHDPGSPVPADQRGSFKGLIYFAENPDLVIKARVDRNVEPGEVRMSTTGEEEQVYQRYGTVNFEVDGQPARLMLYAS
;
A
#
# COMPACT_ATOMS: atom_id res chain seq x y z
N MET A 1 25.13 16.12 2.56
CA MET A 1 24.54 15.83 1.24
C MET A 1 23.04 15.68 1.47
N PRO A 2 22.19 16.62 1.04
CA PRO A 2 20.75 16.52 1.29
C PRO A 2 20.18 15.33 0.50
N ALA A 3 19.25 14.62 1.12
CA ALA A 3 18.59 13.44 0.54
C ALA A 3 18.04 13.79 -0.84
N SER A 4 18.40 12.98 -1.82
CA SER A 4 17.90 13.04 -3.19
C SER A 4 16.38 13.18 -3.20
N GLU A 5 15.84 13.98 -4.11
CA GLU A 5 14.43 13.93 -4.56
C GLU A 5 14.02 12.46 -4.68
N THR A 6 13.37 11.95 -3.64
CA THR A 6 13.35 10.50 -3.39
C THR A 6 12.29 9.89 -4.29
N GLU A 7 12.48 8.64 -4.75
CA GLU A 7 11.46 7.86 -5.48
C GLU A 7 10.07 7.94 -4.80
N LEU A 8 10.06 8.14 -3.48
CA LEU A 8 8.89 8.41 -2.66
C LEU A 8 8.12 9.68 -3.06
N GLU A 9 8.79 10.81 -3.28
CA GLU A 9 8.15 12.06 -3.68
C GLU A 9 7.54 11.97 -5.09
N GLN A 10 8.26 11.32 -6.02
CA GLN A 10 7.76 11.06 -7.37
C GLN A 10 6.54 10.12 -7.32
N PHE A 11 6.60 9.05 -6.52
CA PHE A 11 5.47 8.14 -6.32
C PHE A 11 4.26 8.82 -5.68
N ARG A 12 4.49 9.75 -4.75
CA ARG A 12 3.45 10.58 -4.14
C ARG A 12 2.79 11.47 -5.20
N ALA A 13 3.59 12.20 -5.98
CA ALA A 13 3.08 13.08 -7.03
C ALA A 13 2.29 12.31 -8.11
N GLU A 14 2.76 11.13 -8.52
CA GLU A 14 2.05 10.29 -9.48
C GLU A 14 0.73 9.77 -8.92
N LYS A 15 0.72 9.25 -7.69
CA LYS A 15 -0.51 8.85 -7.00
C LYS A 15 -1.47 10.02 -6.88
N ASP A 16 -1.00 11.20 -6.51
CA ASP A 16 -1.83 12.38 -6.39
C ASP A 16 -2.53 12.74 -7.71
N HIS A 17 -1.75 12.73 -8.79
CA HIS A 17 -2.22 13.01 -10.13
C HIS A 17 -3.25 11.98 -10.60
N VAL A 18 -3.02 10.69 -10.36
CA VAL A 18 -4.00 9.62 -10.67
C VAL A 18 -5.28 9.83 -9.85
N PHE A 19 -5.17 10.13 -8.56
CA PHE A 19 -6.36 10.31 -7.72
C PHE A 19 -7.14 11.60 -8.07
N ALA A 20 -6.47 12.65 -8.54
CA ALA A 20 -7.09 13.91 -8.95
C ALA A 20 -7.72 13.84 -10.36
N HIS A 21 -7.05 13.19 -11.32
CA HIS A 21 -7.40 13.26 -12.75
C HIS A 21 -8.00 11.97 -13.33
N ASP A 22 -7.79 10.81 -12.72
CA ASP A 22 -8.22 9.55 -13.33
C ASP A 22 -9.74 9.33 -13.18
N PRO A 23 -10.46 8.98 -14.27
CA PRO A 23 -11.89 8.69 -14.21
C PRO A 23 -12.23 7.50 -13.32
N GLY A 24 -11.32 6.54 -13.13
CA GLY A 24 -11.46 5.41 -12.19
C GLY A 24 -11.08 5.72 -10.75
N SER A 25 -10.71 6.98 -10.45
CA SER A 25 -10.32 7.38 -9.10
C SER A 25 -11.47 7.23 -8.10
N PRO A 26 -11.23 6.60 -6.93
CA PRO A 26 -12.22 6.50 -5.87
C PRO A 26 -12.55 7.86 -5.21
N VAL A 27 -11.86 8.94 -5.59
CA VAL A 27 -12.20 10.30 -5.14
C VAL A 27 -13.49 10.75 -5.86
N PRO A 28 -14.57 11.02 -5.12
CA PRO A 28 -15.84 11.45 -5.70
C PRO A 28 -15.66 12.79 -6.42
N ALA A 29 -16.35 12.96 -7.56
CA ALA A 29 -16.20 14.11 -8.45
C ALA A 29 -16.38 15.47 -7.74
N ASP A 30 -17.24 15.52 -6.73
CA ASP A 30 -17.52 16.71 -5.91
C ASP A 30 -16.30 17.14 -5.06
N GLN A 31 -15.48 16.16 -4.61
CA GLN A 31 -14.24 16.44 -3.88
C GLN A 31 -13.04 16.68 -4.80
N ARG A 32 -13.07 16.28 -6.09
CA ARG A 32 -11.92 16.45 -7.01
C ARG A 32 -11.53 17.91 -7.19
N GLY A 33 -12.47 18.85 -7.18
CA GLY A 33 -12.19 20.29 -7.30
C GLY A 33 -11.48 20.91 -6.08
N SER A 34 -11.59 20.29 -4.91
CA SER A 34 -10.89 20.69 -3.67
C SER A 34 -9.78 19.72 -3.27
N PHE A 35 -9.52 18.69 -4.09
CA PHE A 35 -8.52 17.67 -3.82
C PHE A 35 -7.13 18.28 -4.04
N LYS A 36 -6.52 18.73 -2.94
CA LYS A 36 -5.14 19.25 -2.92
C LYS A 36 -4.09 18.15 -2.86
N GLY A 37 -4.55 16.93 -2.62
CA GLY A 37 -3.76 15.74 -2.65
C GLY A 37 -3.99 14.77 -1.50
N LEU A 38 -3.38 13.60 -1.57
CA LEU A 38 -3.43 12.59 -0.51
C LEU A 38 -2.64 13.05 0.72
N ILE A 39 -3.13 12.70 1.90
CA ILE A 39 -2.42 12.97 3.16
C ILE A 39 -1.33 11.90 3.31
N TYR A 40 -0.08 12.30 3.06
CA TYR A 40 1.08 11.45 3.25
C TYR A 40 1.71 11.68 4.63
N PHE A 41 2.11 10.59 5.28
CA PHE A 41 2.96 10.66 6.47
C PHE A 41 4.37 11.10 6.09
N ALA A 42 5.11 11.70 7.03
CA ALA A 42 6.52 12.03 6.84
C ALA A 42 7.30 10.76 6.46
N GLU A 43 8.35 10.92 5.65
CA GLU A 43 9.27 9.81 5.39
C GLU A 43 9.80 9.29 6.73
N ASN A 44 9.67 7.99 6.97
CA ASN A 44 10.18 7.38 8.18
C ASN A 44 11.08 6.20 7.82
N PRO A 45 12.41 6.38 7.87
CA PRO A 45 13.35 5.32 7.52
C PRO A 45 13.27 4.13 8.49
N ASP A 46 12.78 4.30 9.72
CA ASP A 46 12.53 3.20 10.66
C ASP A 46 11.43 2.24 10.18
N LEU A 47 10.55 2.68 9.27
CA LEU A 47 9.54 1.83 8.64
C LEU A 47 10.06 1.09 7.39
N VAL A 48 11.34 1.26 7.03
CA VAL A 48 11.97 0.54 5.92
C VAL A 48 12.41 -0.84 6.40
N ILE A 49 11.43 -1.74 6.47
CA ILE A 49 11.62 -3.09 6.98
C ILE A 49 12.17 -4.02 5.90
N LYS A 50 13.36 -4.59 6.15
CA LYS A 50 13.89 -5.71 5.37
C LYS A 50 13.63 -7.01 6.10
N ALA A 51 12.57 -7.70 5.72
CA ALA A 51 12.18 -8.97 6.32
C ALA A 51 12.12 -10.09 5.29
N ARG A 52 12.34 -11.33 5.76
CA ARG A 52 12.33 -12.50 4.91
C ARG A 52 10.91 -13.02 4.77
N VAL A 53 10.50 -13.28 3.52
CA VAL A 53 9.20 -13.90 3.25
C VAL A 53 9.27 -15.37 3.60
N ASP A 54 8.48 -15.77 4.58
CA ASP A 54 8.22 -17.16 4.90
C ASP A 54 7.11 -17.68 3.98
N ARG A 55 7.46 -18.57 3.05
CA ARG A 55 6.48 -19.20 2.15
C ARG A 55 5.89 -20.48 2.74
N ASN A 56 6.19 -20.82 3.99
CA ASN A 56 5.65 -21.99 4.69
C ASN A 56 4.28 -21.63 5.28
N VAL A 57 3.36 -21.21 4.41
CA VAL A 57 1.97 -20.93 4.77
C VAL A 57 1.08 -21.98 4.14
N GLU A 58 0.00 -22.34 4.82
CA GLU A 58 -1.00 -23.21 4.21
C GLU A 58 -1.59 -22.50 2.99
N PRO A 59 -1.57 -23.15 1.80
CA PRO A 59 -2.20 -22.61 0.62
C PRO A 59 -3.70 -22.47 0.91
N GLY A 60 -4.18 -21.24 0.86
CA GLY A 60 -5.58 -20.93 1.13
C GLY A 60 -5.99 -19.72 0.31
N GLU A 61 -7.18 -19.80 -0.25
CA GLU A 61 -7.81 -18.72 -0.98
C GLU A 61 -8.58 -17.85 0.01
N VAL A 62 -8.32 -16.55 -0.02
CA VAL A 62 -9.05 -15.56 0.77
C VAL A 62 -9.83 -14.71 -0.21
N ARG A 63 -11.15 -14.69 -0.05
CA ARG A 63 -12.02 -13.76 -0.77
C ARG A 63 -11.97 -12.43 -0.01
N MET A 64 -11.40 -11.41 -0.64
CA MET A 64 -11.44 -10.06 -0.11
C MET A 64 -12.45 -9.26 -0.91
N SER A 65 -13.43 -8.68 -0.21
CA SER A 65 -14.32 -7.67 -0.77
C SER A 65 -13.46 -6.44 -1.13
N THR A 66 -13.28 -6.18 -2.42
CA THR A 66 -12.64 -4.94 -2.87
C THR A 66 -13.67 -3.79 -2.86
N THR A 67 -13.21 -2.57 -3.09
CA THR A 67 -14.10 -1.39 -3.17
C THR A 67 -15.00 -1.42 -4.42
N GLY A 68 -14.74 -2.35 -5.37
CA GLY A 68 -15.66 -2.71 -6.45
C GLY A 68 -16.63 -3.81 -6.02
N GLU A 69 -17.77 -3.93 -6.69
CA GLU A 69 -18.80 -4.97 -6.43
C GLU A 69 -18.32 -6.42 -6.64
N GLU A 70 -17.05 -6.63 -7.01
CA GLU A 70 -16.45 -7.96 -7.21
C GLU A 70 -15.63 -8.42 -6.00
N GLU A 71 -15.90 -9.64 -5.54
CA GLU A 71 -15.03 -10.33 -4.58
C GLU A 71 -13.79 -10.85 -5.31
N GLN A 72 -12.61 -10.31 -4.99
CA GLN A 72 -11.38 -10.80 -5.58
C GLN A 72 -10.83 -11.96 -4.74
N VAL A 73 -10.55 -13.09 -5.41
CA VAL A 73 -9.91 -14.24 -4.80
C VAL A 73 -8.41 -14.01 -4.78
N TYR A 74 -7.83 -14.02 -3.59
CA TYR A 74 -6.39 -13.93 -3.40
C TYR A 74 -5.84 -15.22 -2.81
N GLN A 75 -4.70 -15.67 -3.31
CA GLN A 75 -3.98 -16.81 -2.76
C GLN A 75 -2.98 -16.36 -1.70
N ARG A 76 -2.93 -17.08 -0.57
CA ARG A 76 -1.90 -16.90 0.46
C ARG A 76 -0.53 -17.26 -0.10
N TYR A 77 0.33 -16.25 -0.29
CA TYR A 77 1.66 -16.41 -0.88
C TYR A 77 2.73 -16.70 0.18
N GLY A 78 2.60 -16.06 1.34
CA GLY A 78 3.58 -16.17 2.41
C GLY A 78 3.25 -15.27 3.59
N THR A 79 4.04 -15.34 4.63
CA THR A 79 3.99 -14.47 5.79
C THR A 79 5.33 -13.79 5.98
N VAL A 80 5.33 -12.54 6.41
CA VAL A 80 6.53 -11.78 6.76
C VAL A 80 6.42 -11.40 8.21
N ASN A 81 7.45 -11.76 8.99
CA ASN A 81 7.55 -11.37 10.39
C ASN A 81 8.65 -10.32 10.52
N PHE A 82 8.34 -9.24 11.21
CA PHE A 82 9.25 -8.12 11.39
C PHE A 82 8.94 -7.40 12.68
N GLU A 83 9.81 -6.49 13.09
CA GLU A 83 9.64 -5.69 14.28
C GLU A 83 9.56 -4.22 13.87
N VAL A 84 8.56 -3.50 14.38
CA VAL A 84 8.42 -2.05 14.21
C VAL A 84 8.36 -1.45 15.60
N ASP A 85 9.23 -0.50 15.90
CA ASP A 85 9.23 0.21 17.19
C ASP A 85 9.33 -0.73 18.41
N GLY A 86 10.07 -1.85 18.28
CA GLY A 86 10.19 -2.87 19.32
C GLY A 86 8.95 -3.76 19.47
N GLN A 87 7.96 -3.64 18.58
CA GLN A 87 6.78 -4.50 18.57
C GLN A 87 6.84 -5.54 17.44
N PRO A 88 6.70 -6.84 17.74
CA PRO A 88 6.67 -7.88 16.72
C PRO A 88 5.36 -7.78 15.91
N ALA A 89 5.50 -7.53 14.62
CA ALA A 89 4.44 -7.48 13.64
C ALA A 89 4.55 -8.65 12.65
N ARG A 90 3.39 -9.07 12.13
CA ARG A 90 3.29 -10.12 11.12
C ARG A 90 2.35 -9.67 10.02
N LEU A 91 2.82 -9.70 8.78
CA LEU A 91 2.02 -9.43 7.58
C LEU A 91 1.84 -10.69 6.76
N MET A 92 0.61 -10.98 6.37
CA MET A 92 0.31 -12.02 5.39
C MET A 92 0.39 -11.41 3.99
N LEU A 93 1.18 -12.01 3.11
CA LEU A 93 1.26 -11.64 1.71
C LEU A 93 0.27 -12.47 0.90
N TYR A 94 -0.44 -11.77 0.04
CA TYR A 94 -1.45 -12.32 -0.86
C TYR A 94 -1.02 -12.08 -2.31
N ALA A 95 -1.22 -13.08 -3.16
CA ALA A 95 -1.00 -12.98 -4.60
C ALA A 95 -2.35 -13.18 -5.32
N SER A 96 -2.61 -12.36 -6.33
CA SER A 96 -3.74 -12.50 -7.27
C SER A 96 -3.24 -12.98 -8.62
#